data_AF-A0A7X7NLY3-F1
#
_entry.id   AF-A0A7X7NLY3-F1
#
_cell.length_a   1.000
_cell.length_b   1.000
_cell.length_c   1.000
_cell.angle_alpha   90.00
_cell.angle_beta   90.00
_cell.angle_gamma   90.00
#
_symmetry.space_group_name_H-M   'P 1'
#
loop_
_entity.id
_entity.type
_entity.pdbx_description
1 polymer ?
#
loop_
_entity_poly.entity_id
_entity_poly.type
_entity_poly.pdbx_seq_one_letter_code
_entity_poly.pdbx_strand_id
1 'polypeptide(L)'
;MSGNLSSLPLLGLAEELSGGGAPVGDPVTQERVRVLLDRVVDAIVDLSLGRVTLTRPVPPRPPDADLPVEGGDHLDPAACSALAARCHRAAALVGAQPDQPLAAAVAACLSALADGLQRLTQDVNDPRVPLPEARQQLRRSLSRAGALLDSATPLQ
;
A
#
# COMPACT_ATOMS: atom_id res chain seq x y z
N MET A 1 29.03 -18.94 -7.11
CA MET A 1 28.41 -17.64 -7.46
C MET A 1 26.95 -17.94 -7.78
N SER A 2 26.10 -17.96 -6.75
CA SER A 2 24.68 -18.31 -6.93
C SER A 2 23.92 -17.08 -7.39
N GLY A 3 23.20 -17.24 -8.51
CA GLY A 3 22.59 -16.17 -9.28
C GLY A 3 21.64 -15.30 -8.47
N ASN A 4 21.94 -14.01 -8.48
CA ASN A 4 21.13 -12.91 -7.95
C ASN A 4 19.92 -12.61 -8.87
N LEU A 5 19.29 -13.62 -9.47
CA LEU A 5 18.22 -13.46 -10.48
C LEU A 5 16.87 -13.09 -9.86
N SER A 6 16.72 -13.21 -8.53
CA SER A 6 15.46 -12.94 -7.81
C SER A 6 15.22 -11.46 -7.53
N SER A 7 16.22 -10.58 -7.70
CA SER A 7 16.14 -9.17 -7.32
C SER A 7 15.67 -8.23 -8.44
N LEU A 8 15.95 -8.55 -9.70
CA LEU A 8 15.51 -7.73 -10.85
C LEU A 8 13.97 -7.61 -10.96
N PRO A 9 13.17 -8.70 -10.81
CA PRO A 9 11.72 -8.59 -10.83
C PRO A 9 11.17 -7.73 -9.68
N LEU A 10 11.78 -7.81 -8.50
CA LEU A 10 11.39 -7.02 -7.33
C LEU A 10 11.68 -5.52 -7.53
N LEU A 11 12.82 -5.17 -8.12
CA LEU A 11 13.16 -3.78 -8.43
C LEU A 11 12.24 -3.20 -9.51
N GLY A 12 11.85 -3.99 -10.52
CA GLY A 12 10.84 -3.58 -11.50
C GLY A 12 9.48 -3.28 -10.85
N LEU A 13 9.07 -4.09 -9.86
CA LEU A 13 7.84 -3.83 -9.09
C LEU A 13 7.94 -2.55 -8.25
N ALA A 14 9.08 -2.32 -7.61
CA ALA A 14 9.32 -1.10 -6.84
C ALA A 14 9.18 0.16 -7.73
N GLU A 15 9.72 0.11 -8.95
CA GLU A 15 9.58 1.19 -9.93
C GLU A 15 8.11 1.40 -10.34
N GLU A 16 7.39 0.32 -10.69
CA GLU A 16 5.96 0.37 -11.05
C GLU A 16 5.06 0.96 -9.95
N LEU A 17 5.39 0.70 -8.69
CA LEU A 17 4.66 1.21 -7.53
C LEU A 17 5.03 2.67 -7.22
N SER A 18 6.30 3.05 -7.37
CA SER A 18 6.78 4.42 -7.11
C SER A 18 6.13 5.47 -8.02
N GLY A 19 5.78 5.11 -9.25
CA GLY A 19 5.08 6.00 -10.20
C GLY A 19 3.57 6.12 -9.97
N GLY A 20 3.02 5.40 -8.98
CA GLY A 20 1.58 5.15 -8.83
C GLY A 20 0.89 5.90 -7.70
N GLY A 21 0.75 7.22 -7.76
CA GLY A 21 -0.24 7.89 -6.91
C GLY A 21 -1.67 7.53 -7.32
N ALA A 22 -2.55 7.18 -6.37
CA ALA A 22 -3.99 7.13 -6.64
C ALA A 22 -4.67 8.40 -6.15
N PRO A 23 -5.36 9.15 -7.02
CA PRO A 23 -6.24 10.24 -6.61
C PRO A 23 -7.49 9.65 -5.93
N VAL A 24 -7.40 9.45 -4.62
CA VAL A 24 -8.44 8.86 -3.75
C VAL A 24 -9.45 9.90 -3.24
N GLY A 25 -9.48 11.08 -3.85
CA GLY A 25 -10.40 12.16 -3.52
C GLY A 25 -9.84 13.12 -2.47
N ASP A 26 -9.53 12.67 -1.25
CA ASP A 26 -9.06 13.58 -0.19
C ASP A 26 -7.52 13.58 0.00
N PRO A 27 -6.88 14.75 0.21
CA PRO A 27 -5.42 14.87 0.35
C PRO A 27 -4.83 14.03 1.48
N VAL A 28 -5.54 13.85 2.59
CA VAL A 28 -5.06 13.10 3.76
C VAL A 28 -4.98 11.61 3.44
N THR A 29 -6.04 11.04 2.85
CA THR A 29 -6.03 9.64 2.43
C THR A 29 -5.02 9.42 1.29
N GLN A 30 -4.89 10.37 0.36
CA GLN A 30 -3.90 10.30 -0.71
C GLN A 30 -2.47 10.28 -0.17
N GLU A 31 -2.16 11.15 0.79
CA GLU A 31 -0.87 11.17 1.47
C GLU A 31 -0.61 9.85 2.23
N ARG A 32 -1.62 9.30 2.89
CA ARG A 32 -1.50 7.98 3.56
C ARG A 32 -1.22 6.85 2.58
N VAL A 33 -1.89 6.82 1.44
CA VAL A 33 -1.62 5.84 0.37
C VAL A 33 -0.18 6.01 -0.13
N ARG A 34 0.25 7.24 -0.39
CA ARG A 34 1.61 7.55 -0.86
C ARG A 34 2.67 7.08 0.13
N VAL A 35 2.55 7.47 1.40
CA VAL A 35 3.49 7.06 2.46
C VAL A 35 3.53 5.54 2.61
N LEU A 36 2.38 4.86 2.52
CA LEU A 36 2.35 3.40 2.61
C LEU A 36 3.04 2.75 1.40
N LEU A 37 2.82 3.26 0.19
CA LEU A 37 3.48 2.78 -1.02
C LEU A 37 4.99 3.01 -0.97
N ASP A 38 5.45 4.18 -0.53
CA ASP A 38 6.88 4.49 -0.35
C ASP A 38 7.54 3.48 0.60
N ARG A 39 6.87 3.16 1.72
CA ARG A 39 7.37 2.14 2.66
C ARG A 39 7.39 0.74 2.07
N VAL A 40 6.40 0.38 1.26
CA VAL A 40 6.37 -0.91 0.56
C VAL A 40 7.50 -0.98 -0.47
N VAL A 41 7.75 0.10 -1.22
CA VAL A 41 8.87 0.20 -2.16
C VAL A 41 10.19 -0.02 -1.43
N ASP A 42 10.40 0.65 -0.29
CA ASP A 42 11.58 0.44 0.55
C ASP A 42 11.71 -1.01 1.04
N ALA A 43 10.60 -1.63 1.43
CA ALA A 43 10.56 -3.03 1.85
C ALA A 43 10.93 -4.00 0.71
N ILE A 44 10.44 -3.72 -0.50
CA ILE A 44 10.76 -4.50 -1.70
C ILE A 44 12.24 -4.35 -2.06
N VAL A 45 12.81 -3.15 -1.90
CA VAL A 45 14.25 -2.92 -2.05
C VAL A 45 15.03 -3.72 -1.00
N ASP A 46 14.61 -3.69 0.27
CA ASP A 46 15.23 -4.48 1.34
C ASP A 46 15.19 -6.00 1.03
N LEU A 47 14.04 -6.52 0.55
CA LEU A 47 13.91 -7.90 0.08
C LEU A 47 14.83 -8.22 -1.09
N SER A 48 14.96 -7.31 -2.05
CA SER A 48 15.87 -7.47 -3.20
C SER A 48 17.35 -7.56 -2.80
N LEU A 49 17.68 -7.01 -1.62
CA LEU A 49 19.00 -7.09 -0.99
C LEU A 49 19.14 -8.30 -0.04
N GLY A 50 18.11 -9.15 0.08
CA GLY A 50 18.10 -10.33 0.95
C GLY A 50 17.87 -10.03 2.43
N ARG A 51 17.31 -8.86 2.76
CA ARG A 51 17.01 -8.48 4.15
C ARG A 51 15.67 -9.08 4.58
N VAL A 52 15.60 -9.46 5.86
CA VAL A 52 14.40 -10.08 6.47
C VAL A 52 13.61 -9.11 7.35
N THR A 53 14.07 -7.87 7.47
CA THR A 53 13.45 -6.79 8.26
C THR A 53 13.59 -5.46 7.53
N LEU A 54 12.70 -4.52 7.85
CA LEU A 54 12.78 -3.14 7.37
C LEU A 54 13.97 -2.42 8.00
N THR A 55 14.74 -1.73 7.16
CA THR A 55 15.91 -0.95 7.62
C THR A 55 15.64 0.54 7.74
N ARG A 56 14.63 1.04 7.02
CA ARG A 56 14.20 2.42 7.18
C ARG A 56 13.23 2.54 8.37
N PRO A 57 13.42 3.54 9.24
CA PRO A 57 12.53 3.78 10.36
C PRO A 57 11.12 4.10 9.86
N VAL A 58 10.13 3.66 10.65
CA VAL A 58 8.72 3.99 10.39
C VAL A 58 8.57 5.52 10.41
N PRO A 59 8.11 6.15 9.30
CA PRO A 59 7.85 7.58 9.32
C PRO A 59 6.77 7.88 10.37
N PRO A 60 6.82 9.06 11.03
CA PRO A 60 5.84 9.43 12.03
C PRO A 60 4.44 9.30 11.44
N ARG A 61 3.55 8.58 12.13
CA ARG A 61 2.18 8.38 11.67
C ARG A 61 1.56 9.77 11.44
N PRO A 62 1.01 10.05 10.25
CA PRO A 62 0.35 11.33 10.02
C PRO A 62 -0.74 11.48 11.08
N PRO A 63 -0.95 12.69 11.62
CA PRO A 63 -1.94 12.89 12.67
C PRO A 63 -3.29 12.33 12.21
N ASP A 64 -3.92 11.52 13.06
CA ASP A 64 -5.34 11.11 12.94
C ASP A 64 -6.24 12.30 13.28
N ALA A 65 -5.93 13.45 12.71
CA ALA A 65 -6.79 14.60 12.85
C ALA A 65 -8.06 14.26 12.06
N ASP A 66 -9.16 14.01 12.78
CA ASP A 66 -10.54 14.05 12.31
C ASP A 66 -10.89 15.47 11.81
N LEU A 67 -10.01 16.06 11.00
CA LEU A 67 -10.24 17.34 10.37
C LEU A 67 -11.33 17.11 9.33
N PRO A 68 -12.40 17.91 9.34
CA PRO A 68 -13.33 17.97 8.23
C PRO A 68 -12.52 18.41 7.01
N VAL A 69 -12.21 17.47 6.12
CA VAL A 69 -11.52 17.77 4.87
C VAL A 69 -12.57 18.25 3.89
N GLU A 70 -12.79 19.57 3.85
CA GLU A 70 -13.37 20.20 2.68
C GLU A 70 -12.35 20.15 1.55
N GLY A 71 -12.76 19.67 0.38
CA GLY A 71 -11.94 19.75 -0.83
C GLY A 71 -11.29 18.42 -1.20
N GLY A 72 -11.84 17.83 -2.25
CA GLY A 72 -11.35 16.59 -2.82
C GLY A 72 -12.39 15.85 -3.63
N ASP A 73 -13.03 16.51 -4.60
CA ASP A 73 -14.01 15.88 -5.50
C ASP A 73 -13.37 15.08 -6.63
N HIS A 74 -12.04 15.11 -6.75
CA HIS A 74 -11.30 14.38 -7.79
C HIS A 74 -10.91 12.99 -7.29
N LEU A 75 -11.92 12.17 -7.03
CA LEU A 75 -11.73 10.72 -7.00
C LEU A 75 -11.74 10.22 -8.45
N ASP A 76 -10.73 9.46 -8.84
CA ASP A 76 -10.74 8.70 -10.10
C ASP A 76 -10.85 7.20 -9.79
N PRO A 77 -12.05 6.59 -9.97
CA PRO A 77 -12.27 5.17 -9.75
C PRO A 77 -11.40 4.28 -10.65
N ALA A 78 -11.09 4.72 -11.88
CA ALA A 78 -10.26 3.96 -12.80
C ALA A 78 -8.80 3.93 -12.32
N ALA A 79 -8.28 5.07 -11.85
CA ALA A 79 -6.95 5.15 -11.26
C ALA A 79 -6.84 4.32 -9.95
N CYS A 80 -7.88 4.36 -9.10
CA CYS A 80 -7.96 3.54 -7.90
C CYS A 80 -7.95 2.04 -8.22
N SER A 81 -8.76 1.61 -9.20
CA SER A 81 -8.80 0.23 -9.68
C SER A 81 -7.46 -0.22 -10.29
N ALA A 82 -6.81 0.64 -11.08
CA ALA A 82 -5.51 0.37 -11.66
C ALA A 82 -4.40 0.25 -10.59
N LEU A 83 -4.44 1.07 -9.54
CA LEU A 83 -3.53 0.91 -8.40
C LEU A 83 -3.82 -0.38 -7.63
N ALA A 84 -5.08 -0.73 -7.39
CA ALA A 84 -5.47 -1.98 -6.73
C ALA A 84 -4.93 -3.20 -7.50
N ALA A 85 -5.10 -3.23 -8.82
CA ALA A 85 -4.59 -4.31 -9.68
C ALA A 85 -3.06 -4.42 -9.61
N ARG A 86 -2.33 -3.29 -9.62
CA ARG A 86 -0.88 -3.29 -9.43
C ARG A 86 -0.47 -3.84 -8.06
N CYS A 87 -1.17 -3.42 -7.01
CA CYS A 87 -0.90 -3.91 -5.65
C CYS A 87 -1.14 -5.42 -5.52
N HIS A 88 -2.22 -5.96 -6.09
CA HIS A 88 -2.44 -7.42 -6.10
C HIS A 88 -1.37 -8.18 -6.87
N ARG A 89 -0.95 -7.69 -8.04
CA ARG A 89 0.14 -8.31 -8.80
C ARG A 89 1.44 -8.31 -8.01
N ALA A 90 1.79 -7.19 -7.38
CA ALA A 90 2.96 -7.09 -6.53
C ALA A 90 2.85 -8.03 -5.31
N ALA A 91 1.69 -8.12 -4.67
CA ALA A 91 1.45 -9.03 -3.56
C ALA A 91 1.67 -10.50 -3.95
N ALA A 92 1.18 -10.92 -5.12
CA ALA A 92 1.37 -12.28 -5.62
C ALA A 92 2.85 -12.59 -5.88
N LEU A 93 3.60 -11.65 -6.47
CA LEU A 93 5.02 -11.83 -6.78
C LEU A 93 5.91 -11.82 -5.54
N VAL A 94 5.62 -10.95 -4.57
CA VAL A 94 6.32 -10.91 -3.28
C VAL A 94 5.95 -12.13 -2.43
N GLY A 95 4.67 -12.54 -2.42
CA GLY A 95 4.20 -13.71 -1.69
C GLY A 95 4.71 -15.04 -2.25
N ALA A 96 5.19 -15.06 -3.49
CA ALA A 96 5.87 -16.22 -4.06
C ALA A 96 7.33 -16.38 -3.59
N GLN A 97 7.88 -15.41 -2.84
CA GLN A 97 9.21 -15.52 -2.26
C GLN A 97 9.21 -16.53 -1.09
N PRO A 98 10.28 -17.33 -0.93
CA PRO A 98 10.35 -18.36 0.11
C PRO A 98 10.36 -17.76 1.52
N ASP A 99 9.60 -18.36 2.45
CA ASP A 99 9.44 -18.12 3.90
C ASP A 99 10.25 -16.95 4.50
N GLN A 100 9.95 -15.73 4.05
CA GLN A 100 10.53 -14.51 4.58
C GLN A 100 9.43 -13.72 5.29
N PRO A 101 9.59 -13.40 6.59
CA PRO A 101 8.58 -12.69 7.36
C PRO A 101 8.29 -11.31 6.77
N LEU A 102 9.32 -10.62 6.26
CA LEU A 102 9.17 -9.36 5.54
C LEU A 102 8.37 -9.52 4.24
N ALA A 103 8.59 -10.57 3.46
CA ALA A 103 7.83 -10.82 2.23
C ALA A 103 6.35 -11.09 2.53
N ALA A 104 6.06 -11.88 3.57
CA ALA A 104 4.69 -12.13 4.02
C ALA A 104 3.98 -10.84 4.47
N ALA A 105 4.67 -10.00 5.24
CA ALA A 105 4.14 -8.71 5.69
C ALA A 105 3.88 -7.74 4.52
N VAL A 106 4.82 -7.64 3.57
CA VAL A 106 4.67 -6.81 2.38
C VAL A 106 3.52 -7.29 1.50
N ALA A 107 3.42 -8.60 1.25
CA ALA A 107 2.33 -9.18 0.46
C ALA A 107 0.96 -8.95 1.11
N ALA A 108 0.86 -9.11 2.44
CA ALA A 108 -0.37 -8.86 3.17
C ALA A 108 -0.74 -7.36 3.17
N CYS A 109 0.24 -6.47 3.33
CA CYS A 109 0.06 -5.02 3.24
C CYS A 109 -0.47 -4.60 1.86
N LEU A 110 0.16 -5.08 0.78
CA LEU A 110 -0.26 -4.82 -0.59
C LEU A 110 -1.66 -5.35 -0.89
N SER A 111 -2.01 -6.54 -0.38
CA SER A 111 -3.35 -7.11 -0.55
C SER A 111 -4.41 -6.27 0.16
N ALA A 112 -4.16 -5.88 1.42
CA ALA A 112 -5.09 -5.05 2.18
C ALA A 112 -5.28 -3.65 1.56
N LEU A 113 -4.23 -3.07 0.99
CA LEU A 113 -4.30 -1.83 0.23
C LEU A 113 -5.16 -1.99 -1.03
N ALA A 114 -4.90 -3.06 -1.80
CA ALA A 114 -5.65 -3.36 -3.02
C ALA A 114 -7.15 -3.55 -2.75
N ASP A 115 -7.49 -4.36 -1.75
CA ASP A 115 -8.87 -4.60 -1.32
C ASP A 115 -9.57 -3.30 -0.90
N GLY A 116 -8.86 -2.42 -0.16
CA GLY A 116 -9.38 -1.12 0.24
C GLY A 116 -9.69 -0.20 -0.94
N LEU A 117 -8.80 -0.13 -1.93
CA LEU A 117 -8.98 0.68 -3.14
C LEU A 117 -10.07 0.12 -4.06
N GLN A 118 -10.15 -1.20 -4.19
CA GLN A 118 -11.17 -1.86 -4.99
C GLN A 118 -12.56 -1.68 -4.36
N ARG A 119 -12.63 -1.76 -3.02
CA ARG A 119 -13.87 -1.48 -2.28
C ARG A 119 -14.30 -0.01 -2.41
N LEU A 120 -13.38 0.95 -2.29
CA LEU A 120 -13.69 2.36 -2.57
C LEU A 120 -14.30 2.54 -3.97
N THR A 121 -13.70 1.89 -4.97
CA THR A 121 -14.18 1.93 -6.35
C THR A 121 -15.58 1.35 -6.48
N GLN A 122 -15.89 0.26 -5.77
CA GLN A 122 -17.24 -0.33 -5.75
C GLN A 122 -18.25 0.56 -5.03
N ASP A 123 -17.90 1.04 -3.83
CA ASP A 123 -18.79 1.83 -2.98
C ASP A 123 -19.15 3.18 -3.63
N VAL A 124 -18.22 3.83 -4.32
CA VAL A 124 -18.50 5.09 -5.04
C VAL A 124 -19.45 4.89 -6.23
N ASN A 125 -19.45 3.69 -6.81
CA ASN A 125 -20.38 3.33 -7.88
C ASN A 125 -21.72 2.79 -7.34
N ASP A 126 -21.85 2.55 -6.02
CA ASP A 126 -23.11 2.14 -5.39
C ASP A 126 -23.86 3.38 -4.86
N PRO A 127 -25.04 3.72 -5.41
CA PRO A 127 -25.81 4.89 -4.97
C PRO A 127 -26.31 4.82 -3.52
N ARG A 128 -26.19 3.65 -2.86
CA ARG A 128 -26.63 3.45 -1.47
C ARG A 128 -25.54 3.74 -0.45
N VAL A 129 -24.28 3.86 -0.86
CA VAL A 129 -23.15 4.06 0.06
C VAL A 129 -22.72 5.53 0.02
N PRO A 130 -22.84 6.28 1.13
CA PRO A 130 -22.33 7.63 1.20
C PRO A 130 -20.81 7.65 1.02
N LEU A 131 -20.31 8.57 0.19
CA LEU A 131 -18.86 8.76 -0.05
C LEU A 131 -18.03 8.89 1.25
N PRO A 132 -18.48 9.59 2.32
CA PRO A 132 -17.74 9.62 3.59
C PRO A 132 -17.55 8.24 4.23
N GLU A 133 -18.53 7.35 4.10
CA GLU A 133 -18.46 5.98 4.63
C GLU A 133 -17.45 5.15 3.84
N ALA A 134 -17.50 5.20 2.50
CA ALA A 134 -16.54 4.53 1.63
C ALA A 134 -15.09 4.96 1.94
N ARG A 135 -14.87 6.26 2.15
CA ARG A 135 -13.57 6.81 2.56
C ARG A 135 -13.14 6.35 3.94
N GLN A 136 -14.06 6.29 4.91
CA GLN A 136 -13.75 5.77 6.25
C GLN A 136 -13.32 4.31 6.19
N GLN A 137 -13.98 3.49 5.36
CA GLN A 137 -13.60 2.10 5.15
C GLN A 137 -12.19 1.98 4.56
N LEU A 138 -11.87 2.78 3.53
CA LEU A 138 -10.51 2.84 2.98
C LEU A 138 -9.47 3.22 4.06
N ARG A 139 -9.72 4.26 4.85
CA ARG A 139 -8.82 4.67 5.95
C ARG A 139 -8.55 3.52 6.94
N ARG A 140 -9.58 2.74 7.28
CA ARG A 140 -9.43 1.55 8.13
C ARG A 140 -8.58 0.45 7.48
N SER A 141 -8.67 0.28 6.16
CA SER A 141 -7.82 -0.65 5.41
C SER A 141 -6.36 -0.17 5.38
N LEU A 142 -6.13 1.13 5.18
CA LEU A 142 -4.79 1.73 5.21
C LEU A 142 -4.13 1.57 6.60
N SER A 143 -4.87 1.81 7.68
CA SER A 143 -4.35 1.61 9.04
C SER A 143 -3.97 0.15 9.31
N ARG A 144 -4.77 -0.80 8.80
CA ARG A 144 -4.46 -2.23 8.90
C ARG A 144 -3.24 -2.63 8.08
N ALA A 145 -3.16 -2.14 6.83
CA ALA A 145 -2.02 -2.39 5.96
C ALA A 145 -0.71 -1.83 6.55
N GLY A 146 -0.75 -0.61 7.11
CA GLY A 146 0.38 -0.03 7.83
C GLY A 146 0.81 -0.86 9.04
N ALA A 147 -0.13 -1.33 9.85
CA ALA A 147 0.17 -2.17 11.02
C ALA A 147 0.81 -3.52 10.64
N LEU A 148 0.43 -4.10 9.50
CA LEU A 148 1.06 -5.33 8.97
C LEU A 148 2.51 -5.10 8.57
N LEU A 149 2.83 -3.92 8.04
CA LEU A 149 4.20 -3.57 7.70
C LEU A 149 5.01 -3.17 8.95
N ASP A 150 4.38 -2.51 9.93
CA ASP A 150 4.99 -2.14 11.21
C ASP A 150 5.47 -3.38 11.98
N SER A 151 4.72 -4.49 11.95
CA SER A 151 5.11 -5.74 12.63
C SER A 151 6.35 -6.42 12.04
N ALA A 152 6.77 -6.04 10.83
CA ALA A 152 8.02 -6.48 10.19
C ALA A 152 9.22 -5.54 10.47
N THR A 153 9.01 -4.51 11.29
CA THR A 153 10.08 -3.62 11.77
C THR A 153 10.74 -4.24 13.00
N PRO A 154 12.08 -4.23 13.13
CA PRO A 154 12.73 -4.77 14.31
C PRO A 154 12.35 -3.96 15.56
N LEU A 155 12.01 -4.65 16.65
CA LEU A 155 11.84 -4.04 17.97
C LEU A 155 13.19 -3.42 18.39
N GLN A 156 13.22 -2.10 18.53
CA GLN A 156 14.36 -1.39 19.11
C GLN A 156 14.41 -1.58 20.63
#